data_AF-A0A5J5JWI3-F1
#
_entry.id   AF-A0A5J5JWI3-F1
#
_cell.length_a   1.000
_cell.length_b   1.000
_cell.length_c   1.000
_cell.angle_alpha   90.00
_cell.angle_beta   90.00
_cell.angle_gamma   90.00
#
_symmetry.space_group_name_H-M   'P 1'
#
loop_
_entity.id
_entity.type
_entity.pdbx_description
1 polymer ?
#
loop_
_entity_poly.entity_id
_entity_poly.type
_entity_poly.pdbx_seq_one_letter_code
_entity_poly.pdbx_strand_id
1 'polypeptide(L)'
;MSGKGYQTLLECRRRGFHLRGHGFSVDQIAVVLSLDHDVAPLRLYRYAAGLTAAQALAAFNALEGTGAAPLRESRLYEYESWPESGRRPPARVVRLLAQIYDTRPTQLLSPETQATYSREDRELLRP
;
A
#
# COMPACT_ATOMS: atom_id res chain seq x y z
N MET A 1 -12.39 -16.74 -9.92
CA MET A 1 -10.98 -16.95 -10.28
C MET A 1 -10.16 -17.16 -9.01
N SER A 2 -9.84 -18.40 -8.63
CA SER A 2 -8.89 -18.64 -7.54
C SER A 2 -7.50 -18.74 -8.15
N GLY A 3 -6.86 -17.59 -8.36
CA GLY A 3 -5.48 -17.49 -8.83
C GLY A 3 -4.49 -17.32 -7.67
N LYS A 4 -3.20 -17.50 -7.95
CA LYS A 4 -2.06 -17.31 -7.03
C LYS A 4 -2.19 -16.04 -6.17
N GLY A 5 -2.66 -14.93 -6.74
CA GLY A 5 -2.84 -13.67 -6.01
C GLY A 5 -3.88 -13.71 -4.87
N TYR A 6 -4.96 -14.49 -5.00
CA TYR A 6 -5.94 -14.64 -3.92
C TYR A 6 -5.37 -15.47 -2.76
N GLN A 7 -4.56 -16.50 -3.06
CA GLN A 7 -3.87 -17.28 -2.04
C GLN A 7 -2.85 -16.42 -1.28
N THR A 8 -2.03 -15.65 -2.00
CA THR A 8 -1.08 -14.69 -1.41
C THR A 8 -1.77 -13.71 -0.47
N LEU A 9 -2.94 -13.18 -0.86
CA LEU A 9 -3.73 -12.29 0.01
C LEU A 9 -4.12 -12.98 1.32
N LEU A 10 -4.63 -14.21 1.26
CA LEU A 10 -5.07 -14.95 2.46
C LEU A 10 -3.90 -15.29 3.38
N GLU A 11 -2.76 -15.69 2.83
CA GLU A 11 -1.53 -15.98 3.57
C GLU A 11 -0.99 -14.74 4.27
N CYS A 12 -0.81 -13.63 3.52
CA CYS A 12 -0.37 -12.35 4.07
C CYS A 12 -1.29 -11.89 5.19
N ARG A 13 -2.61 -12.00 5.01
CA ARG A 13 -3.58 -11.58 6.02
C ARG A 13 -3.50 -12.41 7.29
N ARG A 14 -3.39 -13.74 7.15
CA ARG A 14 -3.26 -14.65 8.30
C ARG A 14 -1.98 -14.37 9.08
N ARG A 15 -0.85 -14.26 8.38
CA ARG A 15 0.45 -13.98 9.00
C ARG A 15 0.50 -12.60 9.63
N GLY A 16 -0.01 -11.57 8.94
CA GLY A 16 -0.11 -10.21 9.48
C GLY A 16 -0.99 -10.14 10.74
N PHE A 17 -2.11 -10.88 10.79
CA PHE A 17 -2.93 -10.98 11.99
C PHE A 17 -2.15 -11.56 13.17
N HIS A 18 -1.42 -12.66 12.95
CA HIS A 18 -0.61 -13.29 14.00
C HIS A 18 0.49 -12.35 14.51
N LEU A 19 1.23 -11.71 13.61
CA LEU A 19 2.31 -10.78 13.98
C LEU A 19 1.80 -9.53 14.73
N ARG A 20 0.67 -8.95 14.32
CA ARG A 20 0.03 -7.85 15.09
C ARG A 20 -0.37 -8.30 16.49
N GLY A 21 -0.86 -9.53 16.64
CA GLY A 21 -1.16 -10.13 17.94
C GLY A 21 0.07 -10.27 18.86
N HIS A 22 1.27 -10.29 18.28
CA HIS A 22 2.56 -10.30 18.99
C HIS A 22 3.23 -8.92 19.09
N GLY A 23 2.53 -7.83 18.76
CA GLY A 23 3.01 -6.45 18.93
C GLY A 23 3.93 -5.93 17.83
N PHE A 24 4.00 -6.60 16.67
CA PHE A 24 4.77 -6.11 15.54
C PHE A 24 4.08 -4.89 14.90
N SER A 25 4.88 -3.88 14.52
CA SER A 25 4.40 -2.71 13.77
C SER A 25 4.09 -3.07 12.31
N VAL A 26 3.33 -2.21 11.61
CA VAL A 26 3.04 -2.41 10.18
C VAL A 26 4.33 -2.50 9.35
N ASP A 27 5.31 -1.64 9.61
CA ASP A 27 6.63 -1.68 8.96
C ASP A 27 7.34 -3.02 9.15
N GLN A 28 7.35 -3.54 10.38
CA GLN A 28 7.98 -4.83 10.68
C GLN A 28 7.25 -5.99 9.99
N ILE A 29 5.92 -5.95 9.96
CA ILE A 29 5.12 -6.96 9.28
C ILE A 29 5.36 -6.91 7.78
N ALA A 30 5.41 -5.73 7.18
CA ALA A 30 5.71 -5.56 5.77
C ALA A 30 7.07 -6.19 5.43
N VAL A 31 8.12 -5.92 6.22
CA VAL A 31 9.43 -6.58 6.05
C VAL A 31 9.29 -8.11 6.09
N VAL A 32 8.62 -8.67 7.09
CA VAL A 32 8.43 -10.13 7.19
C VAL A 32 7.66 -10.70 6.00
N LEU A 33 6.61 -10.04 5.53
CA LEU A 33 5.83 -10.50 4.39
C LEU A 33 6.63 -10.43 3.08
N SER A 34 7.52 -9.45 2.92
CA SER A 34 8.36 -9.32 1.71
C SER A 34 9.34 -10.47 1.51
N LEU A 35 9.69 -11.21 2.58
CA LEU A 35 10.61 -12.34 2.50
C LEU A 35 10.01 -13.53 1.73
N ASP A 36 8.68 -13.66 1.72
CA ASP A 36 7.98 -14.81 1.14
C ASP A 36 7.15 -14.44 -0.09
N HIS A 37 6.93 -13.14 -0.33
CA HIS A 37 6.04 -12.66 -1.37
C HIS A 37 6.66 -11.52 -2.16
N ASP A 38 6.87 -11.76 -3.45
CA ASP A 38 7.24 -10.74 -4.42
C ASP A 38 6.00 -9.95 -4.86
N VAL A 39 5.64 -8.94 -4.06
CA VAL A 39 4.54 -8.01 -4.32
C VAL A 39 5.01 -6.58 -4.08
N ALA A 40 4.48 -5.64 -4.87
CA ALA A 40 4.87 -4.25 -4.75
C ALA A 40 4.66 -3.72 -3.32
N PRO A 41 5.54 -2.85 -2.80
CA PRO A 41 5.49 -2.37 -1.42
C PRO A 41 4.12 -1.82 -1.02
N LEU A 42 3.48 -1.01 -1.87
CA LEU A 42 2.16 -0.45 -1.60
C LEU A 42 1.10 -1.52 -1.27
N ARG A 43 1.07 -2.62 -2.04
CA ARG A 43 0.16 -3.74 -1.79
C ARG A 43 0.52 -4.50 -0.51
N LEU A 44 1.81 -4.72 -0.31
CA LEU A 44 2.34 -5.40 0.87
C LEU A 44 1.96 -4.67 2.15
N TYR A 45 2.08 -3.34 2.17
CA TYR A 45 1.72 -2.50 3.30
C TYR A 45 0.22 -2.50 3.59
N ARG A 46 -0.65 -2.57 2.57
CA ARG A 46 -2.08 -2.80 2.81
C ARG A 46 -2.34 -4.12 3.55
N TYR A 47 -1.63 -5.18 3.16
CA TYR A 47 -1.73 -6.49 3.83
C TYR A 47 -1.17 -6.45 5.25
N ALA A 48 -0.04 -5.75 5.45
CA ALA A 48 0.58 -5.54 6.74
C ALA A 48 -0.28 -4.69 7.69
N ALA A 49 -1.08 -3.76 7.17
CA ALA A 49 -2.12 -3.03 7.91
C ALA A 49 -3.38 -3.90 8.15
N GLY A 50 -3.51 -5.04 7.47
CA GLY A 50 -4.64 -5.96 7.64
C GLY A 50 -5.92 -5.54 6.93
N LEU A 51 -5.82 -4.59 5.99
CA LEU A 51 -6.97 -3.97 5.33
C LEU A 51 -7.35 -4.71 4.04
N THR A 52 -8.66 -4.86 3.83
CA THR A 52 -9.19 -5.19 2.49
C THR A 52 -9.08 -3.97 1.56
N ALA A 53 -9.18 -4.18 0.24
CA ALA A 53 -9.23 -3.07 -0.71
C ALA A 53 -10.41 -2.12 -0.38
N ALA A 54 -11.59 -2.66 -0.11
CA ALA A 54 -12.75 -1.87 0.29
C ALA A 54 -12.52 -1.02 1.55
N GLN A 55 -11.85 -1.58 2.58
CA GLN A 55 -11.51 -0.84 3.80
C GLN A 55 -10.50 0.28 3.51
N ALA A 56 -9.47 0.00 2.72
CA ALA A 56 -8.48 1.01 2.32
C ALA A 56 -9.13 2.15 1.51
N LEU A 57 -10.02 1.82 0.57
CA LEU A 57 -10.76 2.81 -0.22
C LEU A 57 -11.70 3.65 0.63
N ALA A 58 -12.41 3.03 1.57
CA ALA A 58 -13.29 3.76 2.49
C ALA A 58 -12.51 4.77 3.32
N ALA A 59 -11.37 4.36 3.90
CA ALA A 59 -10.48 5.24 4.64
C ALA A 59 -9.89 6.35 3.75
N PHE A 60 -9.50 6.01 2.52
CA PHE A 60 -8.96 6.96 1.56
C PHE A 60 -9.98 8.04 1.18
N ASN A 61 -11.19 7.63 0.79
CA ASN A 61 -12.24 8.55 0.37
C ASN A 61 -12.73 9.43 1.53
N ALA A 62 -12.65 8.93 2.78
CA ALA A 62 -12.93 9.72 3.96
C ALA A 62 -11.86 10.82 4.20
N LEU A 63 -10.58 10.55 3.92
CA LEU A 63 -9.49 11.52 4.06
C LEU A 63 -9.40 12.52 2.90
N GLU A 64 -9.74 12.11 1.68
CA GLU A 64 -9.61 12.96 0.49
C GLU A 64 -10.62 14.13 0.48
N GLY A 65 -11.77 13.95 1.13
CA GLY A 65 -12.84 14.94 1.25
C GLY A 65 -13.79 15.01 0.05
N THR A 66 -14.84 15.81 0.16
CA THR A 66 -16.01 15.83 -0.74
C THR A 66 -15.78 16.47 -2.12
N GLY A 67 -14.58 17.02 -2.39
CA GLY A 67 -14.29 17.77 -3.62
C GLY A 67 -13.66 16.96 -4.75
N ALA A 68 -13.14 15.76 -4.47
CA ALA A 68 -12.48 14.91 -5.46
C ALA A 68 -13.36 13.72 -5.85
N ALA A 69 -13.17 13.21 -7.08
CA ALA A 69 -13.81 11.97 -7.49
C ALA A 69 -13.26 10.81 -6.64
N PRO A 70 -14.11 9.97 -6.01
CA PRO A 70 -13.66 8.94 -5.10
C PRO A 70 -12.74 7.94 -5.79
N LEU A 71 -11.71 7.51 -5.08
CA LEU A 71 -10.84 6.44 -5.52
C LEU A 71 -11.64 5.16 -5.70
N ARG A 72 -11.49 4.54 -6.87
CA ARG A 72 -12.13 3.27 -7.23
C ARG A 72 -11.19 2.10 -6.99
N GLU A 73 -11.75 0.93 -6.75
CA GLU A 73 -10.98 -0.29 -6.50
C GLU A 73 -10.03 -0.66 -7.64
N SER A 74 -10.48 -0.54 -8.90
CA SER A 74 -9.61 -0.77 -10.06
C SER A 74 -8.39 0.14 -10.07
N ARG A 75 -8.54 1.41 -9.65
CA ARG A 75 -7.45 2.37 -9.59
C ARG A 75 -6.48 2.05 -8.46
N LEU A 76 -6.99 1.63 -7.30
CA LEU A 76 -6.14 1.13 -6.21
C LEU A 76 -5.30 -0.07 -6.68
N TYR A 77 -5.91 -1.02 -7.41
CA TYR A 77 -5.16 -2.16 -7.94
C TYR A 77 -4.12 -1.77 -9.00
N GLU A 78 -4.38 -0.79 -9.86
CA GLU A 78 -3.38 -0.24 -10.78
C GLU A 78 -2.18 0.38 -10.04
N TYR A 79 -2.43 1.06 -8.91
CA TYR A 79 -1.36 1.62 -8.08
C TYR A 79 -0.57 0.53 -7.36
N GLU A 80 -1.25 -0.50 -6.88
CA GLU A 80 -0.67 -1.65 -6.21
C GLU A 80 0.13 -2.59 -7.12
N SER A 81 -0.07 -2.52 -8.43
CA SER A 81 0.68 -3.34 -9.38
C SER A 81 1.91 -2.62 -9.94
N TRP A 82 2.01 -1.31 -9.73
CA TRP A 82 3.13 -0.50 -10.20
C TRP A 82 4.36 -0.73 -9.30
N PRO A 83 5.59 -0.86 -9.84
CA PRO A 83 6.01 -0.50 -11.20
C PRO A 83 5.86 -1.58 -12.28
N GLU A 84 5.63 -2.83 -11.90
CA GLU A 84 5.59 -3.96 -12.84
C GLU A 84 4.46 -3.84 -13.86
N SER A 85 3.31 -3.33 -13.43
CA SER A 85 2.16 -3.05 -14.32
C SER A 85 1.24 -1.98 -13.72
N GLY A 86 0.22 -1.57 -14.45
CA GLY A 86 -0.72 -0.55 -13.98
C GLY A 86 -0.13 0.86 -14.04
N ARG A 87 -0.39 1.69 -13.02
CA ARG A 87 -0.16 3.13 -13.11
C ARG A 87 0.61 3.65 -11.91
N ARG A 88 1.55 4.56 -12.14
CA ARG A 88 2.24 5.26 -11.07
C ARG A 88 1.24 6.04 -10.19
N PRO A 89 1.21 5.83 -8.87
CA PRO A 89 0.37 6.64 -7.98
C PRO A 89 0.89 8.07 -7.91
N PRO A 90 0.02 9.10 -7.90
CA PRO A 90 0.42 10.46 -7.59
C PRO A 90 1.02 10.56 -6.18
N ALA A 91 1.99 11.46 -5.95
CA ALA A 91 2.63 11.60 -4.63
C ALA A 91 1.62 11.85 -3.50
N ARG A 92 0.59 12.66 -3.75
CA ARG A 92 -0.54 12.87 -2.82
C ARG A 92 -1.24 11.56 -2.43
N VAL A 93 -1.47 10.66 -3.39
CA VAL A 93 -2.10 9.35 -3.13
C VAL A 93 -1.20 8.51 -2.24
N VAL A 94 0.10 8.46 -2.53
CA VAL A 94 1.08 7.73 -1.70
C VAL A 94 1.08 8.25 -0.26
N ARG A 95 1.04 9.57 -0.04
CA ARG A 95 0.97 10.16 1.30
C ARG A 95 -0.29 9.74 2.07
N LEU A 96 -1.46 9.82 1.43
CA LEU A 96 -2.72 9.44 2.07
C LEU A 96 -2.74 7.96 2.41
N LEU A 97 -2.26 7.10 1.51
CA LEU A 97 -2.14 5.66 1.79
C LEU A 97 -1.16 5.37 2.92
N ALA A 98 -0.05 6.09 3.00
CA ALA A 98 0.91 5.93 4.10
C ALA A 98 0.28 6.27 5.45
N GLN A 99 -0.53 7.33 5.51
CA GLN A 99 -1.31 7.68 6.70
C GLN A 99 -2.32 6.58 7.06
N ILE A 100 -3.01 5.99 6.08
CA ILE A 100 -3.99 4.91 6.30
C ILE A 100 -3.31 3.63 6.79
N TYR A 101 -2.11 3.35 6.29
CA TYR A 101 -1.35 2.15 6.63
C TYR A 101 -0.44 2.35 7.85
N ASP A 102 -0.47 3.52 8.49
CA ASP A 102 0.38 3.87 9.64
C ASP A 102 1.88 3.66 9.34
N THR A 103 2.34 4.24 8.22
CA THR A 103 3.73 4.17 7.77
C THR A 103 4.18 5.48 7.11
N ARG A 104 5.43 5.54 6.66
CA ARG A 104 6.00 6.69 5.92
C ARG A 104 5.75 6.52 4.42
N PRO A 105 5.54 7.62 3.66
CA PRO A 105 5.32 7.53 2.22
C PRO A 105 6.46 6.83 1.46
N THR A 106 7.70 7.00 1.94
CA THR A 106 8.88 6.34 1.37
C THR A 106 8.89 4.83 1.54
N GLN A 107 8.18 4.27 2.52
CA GLN A 107 8.06 2.82 2.69
C GLN A 107 7.16 2.16 1.66
N LEU A 108 6.26 2.93 1.04
CA LEU A 108 5.35 2.44 0.01
C LEU A 108 5.99 2.41 -1.39
N LEU A 109 7.26 2.81 -1.49
CA LEU A 109 8.01 2.91 -2.73
C LEU A 109 9.36 2.20 -2.57
N SER A 110 9.81 1.51 -3.60
CA SER A 110 11.21 1.09 -3.71
C SER A 110 12.11 2.31 -4.00
N PRO A 111 13.43 2.24 -3.73
CA PRO A 111 14.36 3.32 -4.09
C PRO A 111 14.29 3.72 -5.58
N GLU A 112 14.16 2.73 -6.47
CA GLU A 112 14.08 2.92 -7.92
C GLU A 112 12.79 3.64 -8.30
N THR A 113 11.67 3.22 -7.73
CA THR A 113 10.37 3.83 -7.99
C THR A 113 10.27 5.24 -7.43
N GLN A 114 10.83 5.47 -6.23
CA GLN A 114 10.94 6.80 -5.63
C GLN A 114 11.74 7.76 -6.52
N ALA A 115 12.81 7.28 -7.18
CA ALA A 115 13.62 8.09 -8.08
C ALA A 115 12.85 8.57 -9.34
N THR A 116 11.75 7.91 -9.71
CA THR A 116 10.93 8.34 -10.87
C THR A 116 10.08 9.58 -10.60
N TYR A 117 9.88 9.96 -9.33
CA TYR A 117 9.10 11.13 -8.95
C TYR A 117 9.89 12.42 -9.19
N SER A 118 9.17 13.49 -9.53
CA SER A 118 9.77 14.82 -9.65
C SER A 118 10.42 15.25 -8.34
N ARG A 119 11.31 16.25 -8.37
CA ARG A 119 11.92 16.77 -7.14
C ARG A 119 10.86 17.29 -6.17
N GLU A 120 9.87 18.02 -6.67
CA GLU A 120 8.75 18.56 -5.89
C GLU A 120 7.93 17.44 -5.24
N ASP A 121 7.57 16.40 -6.02
CA ASP A 121 6.86 15.24 -5.48
C ASP A 121 7.67 14.48 -4.42
N ARG A 122 9.00 14.37 -4.59
CA ARG A 122 9.86 13.73 -3.58
C ARG A 122 9.91 14.51 -2.28
N GLU A 123 9.83 15.84 -2.32
CA GLU A 123 9.71 16.66 -1.11
C GLU A 123 8.38 16.40 -0.40
N LEU A 124 7.28 16.24 -1.14
CA LEU A 124 5.97 15.87 -0.56
C LEU A 124 5.99 14.49 0.12
N LEU A 125 6.85 13.58 -0.34
CA LEU A 125 6.98 12.22 0.21
C LEU A 125 7.91 12.12 1.42
N ARG A 126 8.56 13.22 1.83
CA ARG A 126 9.37 13.23 3.05
C ARG A 126 8.50 13.10 4.31
N PRO A 127 9.02 12.42 5.36
CA PRO A 127 8.31 12.23 6.62
C PRO A 127 8.02 13.53 7.36
#